data_AF-A0A1Q3BBK3-F1
#
_entry.id   AF-A0A1Q3BBK3-F1
#
_cell.length_a   1.000
_cell.length_b   1.000
_cell.length_c   1.000
_cell.angle_alpha   90.00
_cell.angle_beta   90.00
_cell.angle_gamma   90.00
#
_symmetry.space_group_name_H-M   'P 1'
#
loop_
_entity.id
_entity.type
_entity.pdbx_description
1 polymer ?
#
loop_
_entity_poly.entity_id
_entity_poly.type
_entity_poly.pdbx_seq_one_letter_code
_entity_poly.pdbx_strand_id
1 'polypeptide(L)'
;MYVNFLVRAVIPIFDWSHFPILFSDNLVDWKEKILLTLGCIDIDLALCVDEPSIPTKLSTPNEKATYEMWKRSNRLNLMLIKSHVSKNIRGSIPDGDKVADYMKSVEK
;
A
#
# COMPACT_ATOMS: atom_id res chain seq x y z
N MET A 1 12.02 4.45 21.12
CA MET A 1 12.47 3.04 20.99
C MET A 1 11.33 2.02 21.10
N TYR A 2 10.05 2.42 20.93
CA TYR A 2 8.89 1.50 21.02
C TYR A 2 8.16 1.28 19.67
N VAL A 3 8.17 2.26 18.77
CA VAL A 3 7.39 2.20 17.52
C VAL A 3 8.00 1.25 16.47
N ASN A 4 9.32 1.04 16.51
CA ASN A 4 10.03 0.18 15.53
C ASN A 4 9.94 -1.33 15.82
N PHE A 5 9.44 -1.75 16.98
CA PHE A 5 9.31 -3.18 17.31
C PHE A 5 7.99 -3.77 16.79
N LEU A 6 6.89 -3.00 16.77
CA LEU A 6 5.58 -3.49 16.36
C LEU A 6 5.47 -3.67 14.83
N VAL A 7 6.01 -2.74 14.04
CA VAL A 7 5.91 -2.76 12.56
C VAL A 7 6.71 -3.91 11.91
N ARG A 8 7.65 -4.53 12.65
CA ARG A 8 8.40 -5.72 12.20
C ARG A 8 7.76 -7.05 12.61
N ALA A 9 6.82 -7.03 13.55
CA ALA A 9 6.16 -8.24 14.04
C ALA A 9 4.82 -8.53 13.34
N VAL A 10 4.09 -7.52 12.88
CA VAL A 10 2.69 -7.71 12.41
C VAL A 10 2.58 -8.23 10.97
N ILE A 11 3.45 -7.82 10.04
CA ILE A 11 3.37 -8.25 8.63
C ILE A 11 3.48 -9.78 8.47
N PRO A 12 4.33 -10.50 9.22
CA PRO A 12 4.37 -11.97 9.22
C PRO A 12 3.21 -12.65 9.98
N ILE A 13 2.46 -11.92 10.82
CA ILE A 13 1.37 -12.47 11.64
C ILE A 13 0.02 -12.27 10.95
N PHE A 14 -0.13 -11.23 10.12
CA PHE A 14 -1.37 -11.00 9.40
C PHE A 14 -1.53 -12.07 8.31
N ASP A 15 -2.54 -12.92 8.47
CA ASP A 15 -2.84 -13.96 7.49
C ASP A 15 -3.49 -13.33 6.26
N TRP A 16 -2.66 -13.05 5.26
CA TRP A 16 -3.08 -12.48 3.98
C TRP A 16 -3.91 -13.45 3.12
N SER A 17 -4.01 -14.74 3.49
CA SER A 17 -4.76 -15.74 2.71
C SER A 17 -6.27 -15.51 2.72
N HIS A 18 -6.79 -14.81 3.73
CA HIS A 18 -8.22 -14.47 3.86
C HIS A 18 -8.63 -13.23 3.05
N PHE A 19 -7.67 -12.55 2.38
CA PHE A 19 -8.02 -11.40 1.56
C PHE A 19 -8.78 -11.82 0.31
N PRO A 20 -9.83 -11.07 -0.04
CA PRO A 20 -10.49 -11.28 -1.32
C PRO A 20 -9.48 -11.11 -2.46
N ILE A 21 -9.61 -11.95 -3.48
CA ILE A 21 -8.96 -11.72 -4.77
C ILE A 21 -9.89 -10.79 -5.54
N LEU A 22 -9.35 -9.74 -6.15
CA LEU A 22 -10.11 -8.85 -7.03
C LEU A 22 -10.52 -9.60 -8.30
N PHE A 23 -11.82 -9.59 -8.53
CA PHE A 23 -12.50 -9.93 -9.77
C PHE A 23 -13.29 -8.71 -10.25
N SER A 24 -13.89 -8.81 -11.43
CA SER A 24 -14.66 -7.71 -12.01
C SER A 24 -15.94 -7.37 -11.22
N ASP A 25 -16.46 -8.32 -10.44
CA ASP A 25 -17.76 -8.25 -9.76
C ASP A 25 -17.68 -7.94 -8.25
N ASN A 26 -16.48 -7.93 -7.65
CA ASN A 26 -16.29 -7.74 -6.21
C ASN A 26 -15.42 -6.53 -5.84
N LEU A 27 -15.27 -5.55 -6.74
CA LEU A 27 -14.38 -4.40 -6.59
C LEU A 27 -14.62 -3.62 -5.28
N VAL A 28 -15.88 -3.36 -4.93
CA VAL A 28 -16.25 -2.58 -3.73
C VAL A 28 -15.79 -3.29 -2.46
N ASP A 29 -16.22 -4.55 -2.28
CA ASP A 29 -15.87 -5.36 -1.10
C ASP A 29 -14.36 -5.60 -1.00
N TRP A 30 -13.71 -5.82 -2.14
CA TRP A 30 -12.26 -6.00 -2.21
C TRP A 30 -11.53 -4.74 -1.75
N LYS A 31 -11.89 -3.58 -2.29
CA LYS A 31 -11.28 -2.29 -1.97
C LYS A 31 -11.46 -1.97 -0.49
N GLU A 32 -12.67 -2.15 0.05
CA GLU A 32 -12.97 -1.82 1.44
C GLU A 32 -12.14 -2.67 2.41
N LYS A 33 -12.05 -3.99 2.18
CA LYS A 33 -11.24 -4.90 3.01
C LYS A 33 -9.74 -4.64 2.91
N ILE A 34 -9.24 -4.33 1.71
CA ILE A 34 -7.83 -3.95 1.49
C ILE A 34 -7.52 -2.69 2.28
N LEU A 35 -8.27 -1.61 2.07
CA LEU A 35 -8.03 -0.32 2.73
C LEU A 35 -8.16 -0.42 4.24
N LEU A 36 -9.18 -1.12 4.75
CA LEU A 36 -9.38 -1.33 6.18
C LEU A 36 -8.15 -2.00 6.81
N THR A 37 -7.63 -3.05 6.17
CA THR A 37 -6.47 -3.75 6.74
C THR A 37 -5.21 -2.91 6.67
N LEU A 38 -4.95 -2.25 5.54
CA LEU A 38 -3.77 -1.39 5.39
C LEU A 38 -3.74 -0.29 6.45
N GLY A 39 -4.91 0.28 6.79
CA GLY A 39 -5.07 1.21 7.91
C GLY A 39 -4.84 0.54 9.26
N CYS A 40 -5.40 -0.65 9.52
CA CYS A 40 -5.22 -1.38 10.78
C CYS A 40 -3.75 -1.74 11.11
N ILE A 41 -2.88 -1.82 10.11
CA ILE A 41 -1.45 -2.11 10.31
C ILE A 41 -0.53 -0.90 10.08
N ASP A 42 -1.10 0.30 9.98
CA ASP A 42 -0.39 1.59 9.79
C ASP A 42 0.56 1.62 8.58
N ILE A 43 0.17 1.03 7.44
CA ILE A 43 0.96 1.10 6.20
C ILE A 43 0.23 1.80 5.05
N ASP A 44 -0.88 2.47 5.31
CA ASP A 44 -1.72 3.19 4.34
C ASP A 44 -1.22 4.61 3.99
N LEU A 45 -0.10 5.06 4.56
CA LEU A 45 0.43 6.42 4.39
C LEU A 45 0.48 6.90 2.92
N ALA A 46 0.94 6.07 1.99
CA ALA A 46 1.03 6.42 0.57
C ALA A 46 -0.31 6.41 -0.19
N LEU A 47 -1.37 5.91 0.43
CA LEU A 47 -2.75 6.02 -0.05
C LEU A 47 -3.44 7.28 0.50
N CYS A 48 -3.03 7.74 1.68
CA CYS A 48 -3.64 8.87 2.39
C CYS A 48 -2.95 10.20 2.10
N VAL A 49 -1.67 10.20 1.73
CA VAL A 49 -0.86 11.40 1.53
C VAL A 49 -0.16 11.35 0.17
N ASP A 50 -0.18 12.48 -0.53
CA ASP A 50 0.56 12.67 -1.78
C ASP A 50 2.08 12.45 -1.60
N GLU A 51 2.77 12.19 -2.71
CA GLU A 51 4.21 11.94 -2.68
C GLU A 51 4.97 13.13 -2.06
N PRO A 52 5.70 12.92 -0.95
CA PRO A 52 6.51 13.96 -0.35
C PRO A 52 7.70 14.30 -1.26
N SER A 53 8.15 15.55 -1.20
CA SER A 53 9.35 15.97 -1.93
C SER A 53 10.57 15.14 -1.52
N ILE A 54 11.40 14.80 -2.51
CA ILE A 54 12.62 14.02 -2.28
C ILE A 54 13.52 14.77 -1.30
N PRO A 55 13.89 14.16 -0.16
CA PRO A 55 14.74 14.80 0.82
C PRO A 55 16.11 15.14 0.24
N THR A 56 16.54 16.39 0.44
CA THR A 56 17.91 16.83 0.18
C THR A 56 18.82 16.57 1.38
N LYS A 57 20.13 16.81 1.23
CA LYS A 57 21.12 16.72 2.32
C LYS A 57 20.75 17.61 3.51
N LEU A 58 20.14 18.77 3.24
CA LEU A 58 19.74 19.77 4.24
C LEU A 58 18.46 19.42 4.99
N SER A 59 17.67 18.47 4.49
CA SER A 59 16.40 18.09 5.13
C SER A 59 16.65 17.57 6.53
N THR A 60 15.71 17.91 7.40
CA THR A 60 15.67 17.47 8.79
C THR A 60 15.59 15.93 8.87
N PRO A 61 16.05 15.34 9.98
CA PRO A 61 15.88 13.91 10.21
C PRO A 61 14.41 13.45 10.11
N ASN A 62 13.48 14.32 10.52
CA ASN A 62 12.05 14.02 10.48
C ASN A 62 11.52 13.93 9.04
N GLU A 63 11.86 14.90 8.17
CA GLU A 63 11.46 14.86 6.75
C GLU A 63 12.01 13.63 6.03
N LYS A 64 13.26 13.26 6.31
CA LYS A 64 13.87 12.03 5.76
C LYS A 64 13.13 10.78 6.24
N ALA A 65 12.76 10.73 7.53
CA ALA A 65 12.00 9.61 8.08
C ALA A 65 10.60 9.51 7.45
N THR A 66 9.88 10.62 7.31
CA THR A 66 8.56 10.67 6.66
C THR A 66 8.64 10.17 5.21
N TYR A 67 9.64 10.61 4.44
CA TYR A 67 9.83 10.14 3.07
C TYR A 67 10.09 8.63 3.00
N GLU A 68 10.95 8.10 3.87
CA GLU A 68 11.23 6.65 3.89
C GLU A 68 10.00 5.83 4.34
N MET A 69 9.21 6.35 5.29
CA MET A 69 7.93 5.73 5.68
C MET A 69 6.94 5.71 4.50
N TRP A 70 6.79 6.83 3.79
CA TRP A 70 5.93 6.91 2.62
C TRP A 70 6.38 5.95 1.51
N LYS A 71 7.68 5.94 1.20
CA LYS A 71 8.28 5.05 0.19
C LYS A 71 8.07 3.57 0.54
N ARG A 72 8.22 3.21 1.81
CA ARG A 72 7.97 1.85 2.30
C ARG A 72 6.49 1.48 2.16
N SER A 73 5.58 2.35 2.59
CA SER A 73 4.13 2.19 2.45
C SER A 73 3.75 1.98 0.98
N ASN A 74 4.22 2.85 0.08
CA ASN A 74 3.97 2.76 -1.36
C ASN A 74 4.39 1.41 -1.93
N ARG A 75 5.62 0.97 -1.65
CA ARG A 75 6.15 -0.31 -2.14
C ARG A 75 5.35 -1.51 -1.64
N LEU A 76 5.07 -1.55 -0.32
CA LEU A 76 4.35 -2.67 0.28
C LEU A 76 2.92 -2.78 -0.23
N ASN A 77 2.22 -1.66 -0.33
CA ASN A 77 0.84 -1.64 -0.79
C ASN A 77 0.75 -2.03 -2.27
N LEU A 78 1.68 -1.56 -3.12
CA LEU A 78 1.75 -2.02 -4.51
C LEU A 78 1.94 -3.52 -4.63
N MET A 79 2.87 -4.10 -3.85
CA MET A 79 3.12 -5.55 -3.88
C MET A 79 1.88 -6.33 -3.45
N LEU A 80 1.24 -5.91 -2.36
CA LEU A 80 0.05 -6.56 -1.83
C LEU A 80 -1.15 -6.45 -2.80
N ILE A 81 -1.47 -5.24 -3.22
CA ILE A 81 -2.59 -5.02 -4.14
C ILE A 81 -2.37 -5.83 -5.43
N LYS A 82 -1.18 -5.76 -6.04
CA LYS A 82 -0.87 -6.52 -7.26
C LYS A 82 -0.91 -8.04 -7.05
N SER A 83 -0.69 -8.57 -5.85
CA SER A 83 -0.79 -10.01 -5.57
C SER A 83 -2.24 -10.46 -5.37
N HIS A 84 -3.12 -9.56 -4.95
CA HIS A 84 -4.55 -9.80 -4.76
C HIS A 84 -5.41 -9.37 -5.94
N VAL A 85 -4.81 -9.19 -7.13
CA VAL A 85 -5.52 -8.98 -8.40
C VAL A 85 -5.57 -10.29 -9.18
N SER A 86 -6.76 -10.72 -9.62
CA SER A 86 -6.92 -11.93 -10.43
C SER A 86 -6.13 -11.82 -11.73
N LYS A 87 -5.48 -12.92 -12.12
CA LYS A 87 -4.71 -13.02 -13.38
C LYS A 87 -5.52 -12.62 -14.62
N ASN A 88 -6.84 -12.81 -14.57
CA ASN A 88 -7.75 -12.53 -15.68
C ASN A 88 -7.87 -11.04 -16.01
N ILE A 89 -7.73 -10.16 -15.00
CA ILE A 89 -7.82 -8.70 -15.14
C ILE A 89 -6.47 -8.01 -14.93
N ARG A 90 -5.47 -8.73 -14.43
CA ARG A 90 -4.13 -8.16 -14.16
C ARG A 90 -3.48 -7.56 -15.39
N GLY A 91 -3.72 -8.14 -16.57
CA GLY A 91 -3.17 -7.67 -17.85
C GLY A 91 -3.83 -6.39 -18.39
N SER A 92 -5.03 -6.04 -17.92
CA SER A 92 -5.73 -4.83 -18.35
C SER A 92 -5.43 -3.61 -17.48
N ILE A 93 -4.82 -3.80 -16.31
CA ILE A 93 -4.45 -2.70 -15.41
C ILE A 93 -3.04 -2.23 -15.79
N PRO A 94 -2.85 -0.95 -16.15
CA PRO A 94 -1.52 -0.41 -16.43
C PRO A 94 -0.63 -0.52 -15.20
N ASP A 95 0.66 -0.81 -15.43
CA ASP A 95 1.62 -0.83 -14.34
C ASP A 95 1.87 0.60 -13.81
N GLY A 96 2.27 0.70 -12.55
CA GLY A 96 2.48 1.96 -11.88
C GLY A 96 3.42 1.86 -10.68
N ASP A 97 4.22 2.91 -10.52
CA ASP A 97 5.17 3.09 -9.41
C ASP A 97 4.54 3.67 -8.16
N LYS A 98 3.31 4.18 -8.27
CA LYS A 98 2.55 4.79 -7.18
C LYS A 98 1.30 4.00 -6.88
N VAL A 99 1.13 3.62 -5.62
CA VAL A 99 -0.02 2.84 -5.16
C VAL A 99 -1.34 3.58 -5.41
N ALA A 100 -1.37 4.89 -5.17
CA ALA A 100 -2.56 5.71 -5.37
C ALA A 100 -3.01 5.71 -6.85
N ASP A 101 -2.07 5.77 -7.79
CA ASP A 101 -2.38 5.77 -9.23
C ASP A 101 -2.75 4.36 -9.73
N TYR A 102 -2.10 3.33 -9.20
CA TYR A 102 -2.48 1.95 -9.46
C TYR A 102 -3.92 1.68 -8.98
N MET A 103 -4.27 2.14 -7.78
CA MET A 103 -5.62 1.98 -7.22
C MET A 103 -6.68 2.70 -8.08
N LYS A 104 -6.41 3.91 -8.55
CA LYS A 104 -7.29 4.62 -9.50
C LYS A 104 -7.46 3.88 -10.83
N SER A 105 -6.43 3.14 -11.26
CA SER A 105 -6.47 2.35 -12.49
C SER A 105 -7.24 1.05 -12.34
N VAL A 106 -7.30 0.50 -11.12
CA VAL A 106 -8.13 -0.66 -10.77
C VAL A 106 -9.62 -0.31 -10.73
N GLU A 107 -9.95 0.94 -10.44
CA GLU A 107 -11.34 1.44 -10.34
C GLU A 107 -11.95 1.86 -11.68
N LYS A 108 -11.19 1.81 -12.77
CA LYS A 108 -11.64 2.15 -14.13
C LYS A 108 -12.12 0.92 -14.88
#